data_AF-A0A5S4T7Y0-F1
#
_entry.id   AF-A0A5S4T7Y0-F1
#
_cell.length_a   1.000
_cell.length_b   1.000
_cell.length_c   1.000
_cell.angle_alpha   90.00
_cell.angle_beta   90.00
_cell.angle_gamma   90.00
#
_symmetry.space_group_name_H-M   'P 1'
#
loop_
_entity.id
_entity.type
_entity.pdbx_description
1 polymer ?
#
loop_
_entity_poly.entity_id
_entity_poly.type
_entity_poly.pdbx_seq_one_letter_code
_entity_poly.pdbx_strand_id
1 'polypeptide(L)' 'MKLVIAEKPSVAISITKVIGANKKKDGYYEGNGYRVSWCVGHLIQMANPDAYDE' A
#
# COMPACT_ATOMS: atom_id res chain seq x y z
N MET A 1 11.47 -5.52 -10.67
CA MET A 1 10.48 -4.53 -10.20
C MET A 1 10.29 -4.72 -8.70
N LYS A 2 10.33 -3.65 -7.91
CA LYS A 2 10.24 -3.71 -6.43
C LYS A 2 8.92 -3.08 -5.95
N LEU A 3 8.31 -3.65 -4.92
CA LEU A 3 7.09 -3.14 -4.29
C LEU A 3 7.42 -2.56 -2.91
N VAL A 4 6.88 -1.38 -2.64
CA VAL A 4 6.91 -0.73 -1.32
C VAL A 4 5.46 -0.56 -0.85
N ILE A 5 5.17 -1.00 0.37
CA ILE A 5 3.86 -0.82 1.02
C ILE A 5 4.06 0.08 2.24
N ALA A 6 3.38 1.22 2.25
CA ALA A 6 3.34 2.13 3.39
C ALA A 6 2.06 1.94 4.23
N GLU A 7 2.07 2.39 5.49
CA GLU A 7 0.90 2.30 6.38
C GLU A 7 -0.25 3.25 6.01
N LYS A 8 0.07 4.34 5.29
CA LYS A 8 -0.89 5.41 4.94
C LYS A 8 -0.45 6.18 3.69
N PRO A 9 -1.39 6.82 2.97
CA PRO A 9 -1.09 7.49 1.69
C PRO A 9 0.01 8.55 1.78
N SER A 10 0.04 9.34 2.86
CA SER A 10 1.01 10.45 3.01
C SER A 10 2.46 9.97 3.10
N VAL A 11 2.69 8.80 3.68
CA VAL A 11 4.02 8.18 3.77
C VAL A 11 4.44 7.65 2.40
N ALA A 12 3.55 6.94 1.69
CA ALA A 12 3.82 6.48 0.33
C ALA A 12 4.19 7.63 -0.61
N ILE A 13 3.46 8.74 -0.59
CA ILE A 13 3.73 9.93 -1.42
C ILE A 13 5.10 10.56 -1.09
N SER A 14 5.54 10.52 0.17
CA SER A 14 6.87 11.00 0.53
C SER A 14 7.97 10.11 -0.04
N ILE A 15 7.76 8.78 -0.02
CA ILE A 15 8.70 7.80 -0.59
C ILE A 15 8.80 7.94 -2.11
N THR A 16 7.67 8.13 -2.82
CA THR A 16 7.67 8.20 -4.28
C THR A 16 8.53 9.33 -4.83
N LYS A 17 8.52 10.48 -4.15
CA LYS A 17 9.34 11.67 -4.47
C LYS A 17 10.84 11.38 -4.42
N VAL A 18 11.28 10.56 -3.47
CA VAL A 18 12.71 10.24 -3.29
C VAL A 18 13.16 9.17 -4.29
N ILE A 19 12.35 8.13 -4.49
CA ILE A 19 12.75 6.98 -5.33
C ILE A 19 12.43 7.14 -6.81
N GLY A 20 11.76 8.23 -7.20
CA GLY A 20 11.41 8.52 -8.60
C GLY A 20 10.20 7.74 -9.14
N ALA A 21 9.25 7.38 -8.26
CA ALA A 21 8.01 6.71 -8.64
C ALA A 21 6.90 7.74 -8.94
N ASN A 22 7.04 8.49 -10.03
CA ASN A 22 6.26 9.72 -10.25
C ASN A 22 4.92 9.52 -10.98
N LYS A 23 4.62 8.31 -11.49
CA LYS A 23 3.37 8.06 -12.23
C LYS A 23 2.29 7.59 -11.27
N LYS A 24 1.28 8.41 -11.05
CA LYS A 24 0.10 8.05 -10.24
C LYS A 24 -0.77 7.02 -10.99
N LYS A 25 -1.28 6.04 -10.25
CA LYS A 25 -2.26 5.03 -10.67
C LYS A 25 -3.36 4.94 -9.61
N ASP A 26 -4.32 4.05 -9.83
CA ASP A 26 -5.35 3.79 -8.84
C ASP A 26 -4.78 2.97 -7.68
N GLY A 27 -4.72 3.55 -6.48
CA GLY A 27 -4.17 2.92 -5.27
C GLY A 27 -2.65 2.79 -5.17
N TYR A 28 -1.87 3.28 -6.15
CA TYR A 28 -0.40 3.24 -6.08
C TYR A 28 0.29 4.26 -7.02
N TYR A 29 1.61 4.37 -6.90
CA TYR A 29 2.49 5.11 -7.80
C TYR A 29 3.55 4.18 -8.40
N GLU A 30 4.00 4.45 -9.63
CA GLU A 30 5.08 3.69 -10.28
C GLU A 30 6.13 4.58 -10.96
N GLY A 31 7.33 4.03 -11.09
CA GLY A 31 8.45 4.66 -11.77
C GLY A 31 9.79 4.16 -11.23
N ASN A 32 10.86 4.35 -12.00
CA ASN A 32 12.22 3.94 -11.62
C ASN A 32 12.34 2.46 -11.17
N GLY A 33 11.51 1.56 -11.72
CA GLY A 33 11.47 0.15 -11.34
C GLY A 33 10.74 -0.18 -10.04
N TYR A 34 10.08 0.80 -9.41
CA TYR A 34 9.30 0.66 -8.19
C TYR A 34 7.79 0.78 -8.44
N ARG A 35 7.03 0.09 -7.59
CA ARG A 35 5.63 0.38 -7.28
C ARG A 35 5.53 0.74 -5.80
N VAL A 36 4.85 1.83 -5.47
CA VAL A 36 4.63 2.29 -4.10
C VAL A 36 3.13 2.38 -3.84
N SER A 37 2.63 1.56 -2.94
CA SER A 37 1.23 1.55 -2.51
C SER A 37 1.15 1.72 -0.99
N TRP A 38 -0.06 1.73 -0.45
CA TRP A 38 -0.31 1.96 0.98
C TRP A 38 -1.55 1.22 1.45
N CYS A 39 -1.58 0.95 2.75
CA CYS A 39 -2.79 0.55 3.46
C CYS A 39 -3.60 1.77 3.88
N VAL A 40 -4.88 1.54 4.18
CA VAL A 40 -5.73 2.51 4.89
C VAL A 40 -6.25 1.80 6.13
N GLY A 41 -5.50 1.93 7.24
CA GLY A 41 -5.72 1.11 8.42
C GLY A 41 -5.34 -0.35 8.20
N HIS A 42 -5.94 -1.25 8.98
CA HIS A 42 -5.72 -2.69 8.83
C HIS A 42 -6.54 -3.23 7.64
N LEU A 43 -5.86 -3.86 6.68
CA LEU A 43 -6.53 -4.47 5.53
C LEU A 43 -7.27 -5.77 5.88
N ILE A 44 -6.93 -6.36 7.02
CA ILE A 44 -7.51 -7.59 7.54
C ILE A 44 -7.81 -7.41 9.02
N GLN A 45 -8.80 -8.14 9.50
CA GLN A 45 -9.13 -8.26 10.91
C GLN A 45 -9.32 -9.74 11.24
N MET A 46 -9.21 -10.07 12.52
CA MET A 46 -9.58 -11.41 12.98
C MET A 46 -11.05 -11.66 12.64
N ALA A 47 -11.35 -12.87 12.18
CA ALA A 47 -12.74 -13.28 12.03
C ALA A 47 -13.41 -13.35 13.42
N ASN A 48 -14.69 -13.01 13.47
CA ASN A 48 -15.47 -13.19 14.69
C ASN A 48 -15.60 -14.69 15.02
N PRO A 49 -15.74 -15.06 16.31
CA PRO A 49 -15.95 -16.45 16.72
C PRO A 49 -17.06 -17.16 15.93
N ASP A 50 -18.17 -16.47 15.66
CA ASP A 50 -19.31 -16.98 14.89
C ASP A 50 -18.96 -17.43 13.46
N ALA A 51 -17.83 -17.00 12.91
CA ALA A 51 -17.36 -17.43 11.59
C ALA A 51 -16.69 -18.82 11.61
N TYR A 52 -16.41 -19.37 12.80
CA TYR A 52 -15.74 -20.67 12.98
C TYR A 52 -16.69 -21.79 13.40
N ASP A 53 -17.91 -21.48 13.82
CA ASP A 53 -18.91 -22.48 14.21
C ASP A 53 -19.68 -22.96 12.96
N GLU A 54 -19.57 -24.26 12.63
CA GLU A 54 -20.42 -24.99 11.66
C GLU A 54 -21.68 -25.57 12.31
#